data_AF-A0A927YHF0-F1
#
_entry.id   AF-A0A927YHF0-F1
#
_cell.length_a   1.000
_cell.length_b   1.000
_cell.length_c   1.000
_cell.angle_alpha   90.00
_cell.angle_beta   90.00
_cell.angle_gamma   90.00
#
_symmetry.space_group_name_H-M   'P 1'
#
loop_
_entity.id
_entity.type
_entity.pdbx_description
1 polymer ?
#
loop_
_entity_poly.entity_id
_entity_poly.type
_entity_poly.pdbx_seq_one_letter_code
_entity_poly.pdbx_strand_id
1 'polypeptide(L)' 'MIDLKNGRIRIADDLIIYPNYTFDLFKKSSFYTNQDGVRIIILEKQQVIDGNKYMAMLFFRNNIYVVAGLL' A
#
# COMPACT_ATOMS: atom_id res chain seq x y z
N MET A 1 3.96 -3.55 9.99
CA MET A 1 2.92 -3.70 11.02
C MET A 1 1.59 -3.91 10.36
N ILE A 2 1.02 -5.10 10.48
CA ILE A 2 -0.37 -5.41 10.17
C ILE A 2 -1.15 -5.33 11.49
N ASP A 3 -1.94 -4.28 11.63
CA ASP A 3 -2.90 -4.11 12.72
C ASP A 3 -4.29 -4.47 12.21
N LEU A 4 -4.69 -5.72 12.46
CA LEU A 4 -5.98 -6.26 12.05
C LEU A 4 -7.16 -5.63 12.81
N LYS A 5 -6.93 -5.06 14.00
CA LYS A 5 -7.99 -4.44 14.81
C LYS A 5 -8.46 -3.14 14.16
N ASN A 6 -7.54 -2.36 13.59
CA ASN A 6 -7.84 -1.08 12.97
C ASN A 6 -7.74 -1.11 11.43
N GLY A 7 -7.46 -2.28 10.84
CA GLY A 7 -7.26 -2.43 9.39
C GLY A 7 -6.08 -1.63 8.86
N ARG A 8 -5.02 -1.48 9.65
CA ARG A 8 -3.85 -0.68 9.27
C ARG A 8 -2.70 -1.56 8.81
N ILE A 9 -2.08 -1.21 7.69
CA ILE A 9 -0.89 -1.87 7.16
C ILE A 9 0.20 -0.83 6.98
N ARG A 10 1.22 -0.87 7.85
CA ARG A 10 2.44 -0.06 7.68
C ARG A 10 3.39 -0.80 6.74
N ILE A 11 3.56 -0.24 5.54
CA ILE A 11 4.51 -0.69 4.51
C ILE A 11 5.85 0.03 4.71
N ALA A 12 5.79 1.35 4.93
CA ALA A 12 6.94 2.20 5.23
C ALA A 12 6.51 3.32 6.19
N ASP A 13 7.46 4.15 6.61
CA ASP A 13 7.21 5.27 7.52
C ASP A 13 6.22 6.29 6.94
N ASP A 14 6.28 6.51 5.62
CA ASP A 14 5.44 7.42 4.85
C ASP A 14 4.31 6.73 4.06
N LEU A 15 4.19 5.40 4.17
CA LEU A 15 3.14 4.60 3.53
C LEU A 15 2.46 3.68 4.54
N ILE A 16 1.46 4.23 5.23
CA ILE A 16 0.59 3.51 6.16
C ILE A 16 -0.82 3.47 5.58
N ILE A 17 -1.23 2.29 5.14
CA ILE A 17 -2.58 2.08 4.62
C ILE A 17 -3.54 1.90 5.79
N TYR A 18 -4.74 2.47 5.69
CA TYR A 18 -5.82 2.36 6.68
C TYR A 18 -7.19 2.46 5.98
N PRO A 19 -8.32 2.16 6.66
CA PRO A 19 -9.64 2.27 6.05
C PRO A 19 -9.89 3.67 5.50
N ASN A 20 -10.42 3.76 4.27
CA ASN A 20 -10.63 5.02 3.52
C ASN A 20 -9.36 5.77 3.11
N TYR A 21 -8.18 5.15 3.14
CA TYR A 21 -6.99 5.73 2.51
C TYR A 21 -7.28 5.98 1.02
N THR A 22 -6.84 7.13 0.50
CA THR A 22 -7.17 7.61 -0.84
C THR A 22 -5.93 7.70 -1.72
N PHE A 23 -6.14 7.78 -3.04
CA PHE A 23 -5.05 7.97 -3.98
C PHE A 23 -4.33 9.32 -3.77
N ASP A 24 -5.05 10.36 -3.37
CA ASP A 24 -4.43 11.66 -3.05
C ASP A 24 -3.55 11.62 -1.80
N LEU A 25 -3.84 10.71 -0.85
CA LEU A 25 -2.92 10.44 0.26
C LEU A 25 -1.70 9.65 -0.22
N PHE A 26 -1.88 8.68 -1.11
CA PHE A 26 -0.76 7.92 -1.71
C PHE A 26 0.24 8.81 -2.44
N LYS A 27 -0.24 9.82 -3.19
CA LYS A 27 0.61 10.80 -3.90
C LYS A 27 1.61 11.54 -3.02
N LYS A 28 1.38 11.57 -1.70
CA LYS A 28 2.27 12.21 -0.72
C LYS A 28 3.40 11.30 -0.24
N SER A 29 3.35 10.01 -0.55
CA SER A 29 4.40 9.05 -0.20
C SER A 29 5.53 9.06 -1.23
N SER A 30 6.73 8.63 -0.81
CA SER A 30 7.89 8.43 -1.68
C SER A 30 7.70 7.32 -2.73
N PHE A 31 6.62 6.54 -2.63
CA PHE A 31 6.27 5.47 -3.56
C PHE A 31 5.50 5.97 -4.78
N TYR A 32 5.06 7.23 -4.79
CA TYR A 32 4.43 7.84 -5.94
C TYR A 32 5.48 8.32 -6.96
N THR A 33 5.45 7.73 -8.15
CA THR A 33 6.35 8.01 -9.27
C THR A 33 5.58 8.46 -10.51
N ASN A 34 4.44 9.13 -10.32
CA ASN A 34 3.46 9.50 -11.35
C ASN A 34 2.65 8.33 -11.93
N GLN A 35 2.37 7.31 -11.12
CA GLN A 35 1.44 6.25 -11.52
C GLN A 35 0.00 6.78 -11.64
N ASP A 36 -0.83 6.12 -12.47
CA ASP A 36 -2.25 6.42 -12.61
C ASP A 36 -3.06 5.68 -11.52
N GLY A 37 -3.88 6.42 -10.77
CA GLY A 37 -4.71 5.90 -9.69
C GLY A 37 -5.88 5.02 -10.14
N VAL A 38 -6.18 4.98 -11.44
CA VAL A 38 -7.20 4.08 -12.02
C VAL A 38 -6.67 2.64 -12.18
N ARG A 39 -5.34 2.45 -12.14
CA ARG A 39 -4.69 1.15 -12.38
C ARG A 39 -4.16 0.52 -11.09
N ILE A 40 -3.78 -0.76 -11.18
CA ILE A 40 -3.01 -1.43 -10.12
C ILE A 40 -1.63 -0.76 -10.05
N ILE A 41 -1.25 -0.32 -8.85
CA ILE A 41 0.08 0.23 -8.56
C ILE A 41 0.90 -0.85 -7.88
N ILE A 42 1.97 -1.28 -8.54
CA ILE A 42 2.93 -2.23 -7.99
C ILE A 42 4.06 -1.41 -7.36
N LEU A 43 4.39 -1.68 -6.09
CA LEU A 43 5.56 -1.07 -5.47
C LEU A 43 6.81 -1.76 -6.04
N GLU A 44 7.73 -0.98 -6.62
CA GLU A 44 8.85 -1.50 -7.42
C GLU A 44 9.77 -2.46 -6.66
N LYS A 45 9.91 -2.28 -5.35
CA LYS A 45 10.77 -3.09 -4.48
C LYS A 45 9.94 -4.00 -3.58
N GLN A 46 10.56 -5.09 -3.12
CA GLN A 46 10.00 -5.90 -2.04
C GLN A 46 9.82 -5.06 -0.78
N GLN A 47 8.66 -5.20 -0.16
CA GLN A 47 8.32 -4.51 1.08
C GLN A 47 8.48 -5.46 2.25
N VAL A 48 9.06 -4.98 3.34
CA VAL A 48 9.13 -5.73 4.59
C VAL A 48 7.95 -5.34 5.46
N ILE A 49 7.01 -6.25 5.63
CA ILE A 49 5.81 -6.06 6.46
C ILE A 49 5.82 -7.18 7.50
N ASP A 50 5.92 -6.81 8.78
CA ASP A 50 5.96 -7.77 9.91
C ASP A 50 7.06 -8.83 9.77
N GLY A 51 8.25 -8.39 9.36
CA GLY A 51 9.41 -9.26 9.18
C GLY A 51 9.36 -10.14 7.93
N ASN A 52 8.26 -10.15 7.19
CA ASN A 52 8.07 -10.92 5.98
C ASN A 52 8.21 -10.04 4.74
N LYS A 53 8.73 -10.61 3.64
CA LYS A 53 8.92 -9.91 2.37
C LYS A 53 7.71 -10.13 1.47
N TYR A 54 7.20 -9.06 0.89
CA TYR A 54 6.05 -9.08 -0.01
C TYR A 54 6.29 -8.26 -1.27
N MET A 55 5.69 -8.69 -2.37
CA MET A 55 5.36 -7.77 -3.45
C MET A 55 4.02 -7.10 -3.12
N ALA A 56 4.05 -5.79 -2.90
CA ALA A 56 2.88 -5.02 -2.54
C ALA A 56 2.23 -4.41 -3.79
N MET A 57 0.92 -4.63 -3.94
CA MET A 57 0.11 -4.02 -4.97
C MET A 57 -1.06 -3.26 -4.32
N LEU A 58 -1.28 -2.03 -4.79
CA LEU A 58 -2.35 -1.15 -4.34
C LEU A 58 -3.36 -0.96 -5.47
N PHE A 59 -4.64 -1.01 -5.13
CA PHE A 59 -5.74 -0.73 -6.05
C PHE A 59 -6.75 0.21 -5.39
N PHE A 60 -7.09 1.30 -6.08
CA PHE A 60 -7.98 2.35 -5.58
C PHE A 60 -9.32 2.28 -6.33
N ARG A 61 -10.36 1.72 -5.72
CA ARG A 61 -11.73 1.70 -6.28
C ARG A 61 -12.75 1.71 -5.15
N ASN A 62 -13.47 2.82 -4.97
CA ASN A 62 -14.46 3.00 -3.89
C ASN A 62 -13.89 2.59 -2.51
N ASN A 63 -12.67 3.06 -2.19
CA ASN A 63 -11.75 2.64 -1.11
C ASN A 63 -10.52 1.84 -1.61
N ILE A 64 -9.54 1.59 -0.73
CA ILE A 64 -8.33 0.81 -1.05
C ILE A 64 -8.56 -0.68 -0.86
N TYR A 65 -7.99 -1.43 -1.80
CA TYR A 65 -7.65 -2.84 -1.62
C TYR A 65 -6.13 -3.00 -1.73
N VAL A 66 -5.52 -3.64 -0.72
CA VAL A 66 -4.10 -4.04 -0.74
C VAL A 66 -4.04 -5.53 -1.01
N VAL A 67 -3.32 -5.92 -2.04
CA VAL A 67 -2.99 -7.33 -2.30
C VAL A 67 -1.48 -7.48 -2.13
N ALA A 68 -1.08 -8.31 -1.16
CA ALA A 68 0.30 -8.68 -0.93
C ALA A 68 0.48 -10.16 -1.31
N GLY A 69 1.32 -10.44 -2.30
CA GLY A 69 1.71 -11.80 -2.66
C GLY A 69 3.00 -12.22 -1.95
N LEU A 70 3.02 -13.45 -1.42
CA LEU A 70 4.26 -14.12 -1.01
C LEU A 70 4.99 -14.62 -2.27
N LEU A 71 6.31 -14.47 -2.29
CA LEU A 71 7.23 -15.19 -3.18
C LEU A 71 8.10 -16.12 -2.34
#